data_AF-A0A1J4Q9S1-F1
#
_entry.id   AF-A0A1J4Q9S1-F1
#
_cell.length_a   1.000
_cell.length_b   1.000
_cell.length_c   1.000
_cell.angle_alpha   90.00
_cell.angle_beta   90.00
_cell.angle_gamma   90.00
#
_symmetry.space_group_name_H-M   'P 1'
#
loop_
_entity.id
_entity.type
_entity.pdbx_description
1 polymer ?
#
loop_
_entity_poly.entity_id
_entity_poly.type
_entity_poly.pdbx_seq_one_letter_code
_entity_poly.pdbx_strand_id
1 'polypeptide(L)'
;MNLDFSAEPLFSWYVVLLFISGAAMLILGAINSNGLSKGWRAFSMIAGVGFMGYGIYLGFIFHGGTYIVFFKAFILPVMIIINFFRSLSRRKATAPRQPMGAPQPMGAPQPMAAPQPVGAPQPMGAPQPMAAPQSESAPGRNY
;
A
#
# COMPACT_ATOMS: atom_id res chain seq x y z
N MET A 1 11.76 35.58 26.56
CA MET A 1 11.67 34.77 25.31
C MET A 1 13.06 34.74 24.71
N ASN A 2 13.55 33.57 24.30
CA ASN A 2 14.91 33.40 23.81
C ASN A 2 15.04 33.67 22.29
N LEU A 3 13.93 34.05 21.63
CA LEU A 3 13.96 34.48 20.23
C LEU A 3 14.46 35.92 20.12
N ASP A 4 15.73 36.06 19.76
CA ASP A 4 16.32 37.34 19.37
C ASP A 4 16.91 37.22 17.96
N PHE A 5 16.22 37.80 16.99
CA PHE A 5 16.61 37.75 15.57
C PHE A 5 17.76 38.71 15.24
N SER A 6 18.05 39.66 16.12
CA SER A 6 19.14 40.64 15.93
C SER A 6 20.44 40.12 16.54
N ALA A 7 20.36 39.51 17.72
CA ALA A 7 21.53 38.96 18.42
C ALA A 7 21.89 37.56 17.93
N GLU A 8 20.92 36.65 17.80
CA GLU A 8 21.15 35.26 17.38
C GLU A 8 20.21 34.84 16.24
N PRO A 9 20.45 35.32 15.00
CA PRO A 9 19.57 35.05 13.86
C PRO A 9 19.44 33.56 13.55
N LEU A 10 20.54 32.80 13.61
CA LEU A 10 20.56 31.36 13.30
C LEU A 10 19.77 30.54 14.32
N PHE A 11 19.92 30.85 15.61
CA PHE A 11 19.17 30.20 16.68
C PHE A 11 17.67 30.45 16.52
N SER A 12 17.30 31.71 16.37
CA SER A 12 15.90 32.12 16.23
C SER A 12 15.25 31.49 15.00
N TRP A 13 15.98 31.44 13.87
CA TRP A 13 15.50 30.73 12.68
C TRP A 13 15.38 29.23 12.86
N TYR A 14 16.33 28.60 13.54
CA TYR A 14 16.21 27.19 13.85
C TYR A 14 14.95 26.89 14.67
N VAL A 15 14.65 27.69 15.69
CA VAL A 15 13.45 27.52 16.53
C VAL A 15 12.17 27.74 15.71
N VAL A 16 12.12 28.73 14.82
CA VAL A 16 10.96 28.92 13.93
C VAL A 16 10.78 27.74 12.97
N LEU A 17 11.87 27.23 12.38
CA LEU A 17 11.81 26.05 11.52
C LEU A 17 11.30 24.82 12.27
N LEU A 18 11.68 24.69 13.55
CA LEU A 18 11.14 23.69 14.48
C LEU A 18 9.63 23.82 14.66
N PHE A 19 9.13 25.04 14.91
CA PHE A 19 7.70 25.29 15.04
C PHE A 19 6.92 24.98 13.75
N ILE A 20 7.38 25.48 12.60
CA ILE A 20 6.74 25.25 11.30
C ILE A 20 6.71 23.76 10.95
N SER A 21 7.84 23.07 11.13
CA SER A 21 7.96 21.65 10.82
C SER A 21 7.13 20.79 11.78
N GLY A 22 7.14 21.12 13.07
CA GLY A 22 6.33 20.45 14.09
C GLY A 22 4.84 20.58 13.79
N ALA A 23 4.38 21.81 13.49
CA ALA A 23 2.99 22.06 13.10
C ALA A 23 2.61 21.29 11.82
N ALA A 24 3.43 21.33 10.78
CA ALA A 24 3.17 20.62 9.53
C ALA A 24 3.04 19.11 9.76
N MET A 25 3.93 18.52 10.55
CA MET A 25 3.93 17.09 10.87
C MET A 25 2.71 16.67 11.71
N LEU A 26 2.30 17.50 12.67
CA LEU A 26 1.06 17.27 13.43
C LEU A 26 -0.18 17.33 12.54
N ILE A 27 -0.26 18.33 11.65
CA ILE A 27 -1.37 18.45 10.69
C ILE A 27 -1.41 17.24 9.76
N LEU A 28 -0.28 16.86 9.16
CA LEU A 28 -0.17 15.71 8.24
C LEU A 28 -0.51 14.38 8.92
N GLY A 29 -0.12 14.20 10.19
CA GLY A 29 -0.48 13.03 10.96
C GLY A 29 -1.97 12.99 11.31
N ALA A 30 -2.56 14.14 11.64
CA ALA A 30 -3.96 14.27 12.05
C ALA A 30 -4.92 13.98 10.88
N ILE A 31 -4.61 14.47 9.68
CA ILE A 31 -5.52 14.34 8.54
C ILE A 31 -5.59 12.90 8.02
N ASN A 32 -6.82 12.38 7.88
CA ASN A 32 -7.06 11.04 7.35
C ASN A 32 -6.96 11.01 5.83
N SER A 33 -5.74 11.13 5.32
CA SER A 33 -5.46 11.08 3.89
C SER A 33 -5.02 9.67 3.46
N ASN A 34 -5.62 9.15 2.40
CA ASN A 34 -5.20 7.88 1.75
C ASN A 34 -3.76 7.93 1.19
N GLY A 35 -3.04 9.05 1.35
CA GLY A 35 -1.68 9.26 0.82
C GLY A 35 -0.56 8.85 1.77
N LEU A 36 -0.84 8.76 3.07
CA LEU A 36 0.16 8.44 4.09
C LEU A 36 -0.30 7.23 4.92
N SER A 37 0.51 6.18 4.97
CA SER A 37 0.17 4.94 5.70
C SER A 37 -0.05 5.21 7.19
N LYS A 38 -0.84 4.37 7.89
CA LYS A 38 -1.11 4.50 9.34
C LYS A 38 0.18 4.61 10.16
N GLY A 39 1.20 3.82 9.83
CA GLY A 39 2.51 3.87 10.51
C GLY A 39 3.25 5.18 10.27
N TRP A 40 3.28 5.65 9.02
CA TRP A 40 3.91 6.93 8.68
C TRP A 40 3.22 8.13 9.34
N ARG A 41 1.91 8.06 9.57
CA ARG A 41 1.16 9.09 10.30
C ARG A 41 1.46 9.10 11.78
N ALA A 42 1.48 7.93 12.43
CA ALA A 42 1.88 7.83 13.82
C ALA A 42 3.31 8.37 14.03
N PHE A 43 4.23 8.02 13.13
CA PHE A 43 5.58 8.56 13.15
C PHE A 43 5.61 10.08 12.96
N SER A 44 4.84 10.61 12.02
CA SER A 44 4.71 12.06 11.79
C SER A 44 4.20 12.78 13.03
N MET A 45 3.22 12.19 13.75
CA MET A 45 2.73 12.75 15.01
C MET A 45 3.81 12.81 16.08
N ILE A 46 4.52 11.70 16.32
CA ILE A 46 5.58 11.62 17.34
C ILE A 46 6.68 12.64 17.03
N ALA A 47 7.15 12.67 15.78
CA ALA A 47 8.16 13.61 15.35
C ALA A 47 7.65 15.06 15.44
N GLY A 48 6.38 15.32 15.08
CA GLY A 48 5.74 16.62 15.21
C GLY A 48 5.68 17.13 16.65
N VAL A 49 5.30 16.28 17.60
CA VAL A 49 5.35 16.58 19.04
C VAL A 49 6.79 16.85 19.49
N GLY A 50 7.75 16.02 19.05
CA GLY A 50 9.17 16.22 19.36
C GLY A 50 9.69 17.57 18.88
N PHE A 51 9.39 17.94 17.63
CA PHE A 51 9.77 19.25 17.09
C PHE A 51 9.07 20.41 17.81
N MET A 52 7.76 20.29 18.08
CA MET A 52 7.02 21.32 18.79
C MET A 52 7.56 21.51 20.23
N GLY A 53 7.77 20.41 20.95
CA GLY A 53 8.29 20.43 22.32
C GLY A 53 9.71 20.97 22.39
N TYR A 54 10.58 20.58 21.46
CA TYR A 54 11.95 21.08 21.43
C TYR A 54 12.03 22.56 21.04
N GLY A 55 11.16 23.02 20.12
CA GLY A 55 11.04 24.45 19.78
C GLY A 55 10.55 25.29 20.95
N ILE A 56 9.54 24.80 21.70
CA ILE A 56 9.07 25.44 22.94
C ILE A 56 10.18 25.49 23.99
N TYR A 57 10.88 24.38 24.19
CA TYR A 57 11.99 24.30 25.14
C TYR A 57 13.06 25.35 24.83
N LEU A 58 13.56 25.39 23.60
CA LEU A 58 14.58 26.35 23.20
C LEU A 58 14.08 27.80 23.21
N GLY A 59 12.87 28.06 22.70
CA GLY A 59 12.34 29.42 22.57
C GLY A 59 11.90 30.09 23.87
N PHE A 60 11.51 29.30 24.89
CA PHE A 60 10.88 29.85 26.09
C PHE A 60 11.50 29.38 27.42
N ILE A 61 12.02 28.15 27.49
CA ILE A 61 12.46 27.53 28.75
C ILE A 61 13.99 27.53 28.88
N PHE A 62 14.70 27.47 27.76
CA PHE A 62 16.15 27.53 27.74
C PHE A 62 16.61 28.97 28.04
N HIS A 63 17.61 29.15 28.89
CA HIS A 63 18.10 30.47 29.33
C HIS A 63 19.56 30.74 28.91
N GLY A 64 20.22 29.78 28.24
CA GLY A 64 21.60 29.92 27.77
C GLY A 64 22.42 28.64 27.94
N GLY A 65 23.47 28.51 27.13
CA GLY A 65 24.37 27.34 27.08
C GLY A 65 24.57 26.80 25.67
N THR A 66 25.23 25.65 25.56
CA THR A 66 25.42 24.96 24.27
C THR A 66 24.18 24.16 23.91
N TYR A 67 23.59 24.45 22.76
CA TYR A 67 22.51 23.66 22.18
C TYR A 67 22.99 22.87 20.96
N ILE A 68 22.34 21.75 20.68
CA ILE A 68 22.66 20.91 19.54
C ILE A 68 21.64 21.16 18.44
N VAL A 69 22.13 21.66 17.32
CA VAL A 69 21.31 21.91 16.13
C VAL A 69 21.31 20.67 15.26
N PHE A 70 20.20 19.94 15.26
CA PHE A 70 20.05 18.76 14.41
C PHE A 70 19.39 19.15 13.07
N PHE A 71 20.08 19.94 12.23
CA PHE A 71 19.52 20.30 10.91
C PHE A 71 19.10 19.07 10.08
N LYS A 72 19.82 17.96 10.24
CA LYS A 72 19.49 16.67 9.61
C LYS A 72 18.12 16.13 10.04
N ALA A 73 17.64 16.46 11.23
CA ALA A 73 16.31 16.06 11.69
C ALA A 73 15.21 16.63 10.79
N PHE A 74 15.43 17.78 10.12
CA PHE A 74 14.47 18.36 9.19
C PHE A 74 14.42 17.69 7.81
N ILE A 75 15.41 16.87 7.46
CA ILE A 75 15.40 16.13 6.18
C ILE A 75 14.19 15.20 6.13
N LEU A 76 13.89 14.57 7.26
CA LEU A 76 12.78 13.64 7.42
C LEU A 76 11.40 14.28 7.19
N PRO A 77 11.00 15.35 7.89
CA PRO A 77 9.73 16.03 7.62
C PRO A 77 9.67 16.57 6.18
N VAL A 78 10.75 17.15 5.65
CA VAL A 78 10.77 17.65 4.27
C VAL A 78 10.56 16.51 3.26
N MET A 79 11.23 15.38 3.42
CA MET A 79 11.03 14.20 2.57
C MET A 79 9.59 13.70 2.59
N ILE A 80 8.98 13.62 3.77
CA ILE A 80 7.58 13.18 3.92
C ILE A 80 6.64 14.16 3.22
N ILE A 81 6.83 15.46 3.42
CA ILE A 81 6.04 16.52 2.79
C ILE A 81 6.15 16.44 1.27
N ILE A 82 7.36 16.32 0.72
CA ILE A 82 7.58 16.17 -0.73
C ILE A 82 6.89 14.90 -1.24
N ASN A 83 7.03 13.78 -0.53
CA ASN A 83 6.38 12.53 -0.91
C ASN A 83 4.86 12.64 -0.89
N PHE A 84 4.29 13.36 0.08
CA PHE A 84 2.87 13.63 0.18
C PHE A 84 2.37 14.44 -1.02
N PHE A 85 2.99 15.58 -1.33
CA PHE A 85 2.61 16.39 -2.50
C PHE A 85 2.83 15.65 -3.82
N ARG A 86 3.92 14.88 -3.95
CA ARG A 86 4.15 14.04 -5.12
C ARG A 86 3.07 12.98 -5.28
N SER A 87 2.55 12.43 -4.19
CA SER A 87 1.42 11.49 -4.22
C SER A 87 0.13 12.15 -4.73
N LEU A 88 -0.10 13.42 -4.39
CA LEU A 88 -1.26 14.19 -4.86
C LEU A 88 -1.16 14.49 -6.35
N SER A 89 0.02 14.86 -6.85
CA SER A 89 0.24 15.12 -8.28
C SER A 89 0.00 13.87 -9.14
N ARG A 90 0.36 12.68 -8.65
CA ARG A 90 0.04 11.40 -9.32
C ARG A 90 -1.47 11.19 -9.43
N ARG A 91 -2.25 11.58 -8.42
CA ARG A 91 -3.71 11.49 -8.47
C ARG A 91 -4.32 12.47 -9.46
N LYS A 92 -3.83 13.71 -9.53
CA LYS A 92 -4.26 14.69 -10.55
C LYS A 92 -3.95 14.22 -11.97
N ALA A 93 -2.78 13.61 -12.19
CA ALA A 93 -2.43 13.02 -13.48
C ALA A 93 -3.30 11.80 -13.87
N THR A 94 -4.01 11.22 -12.89
CA THR A 94 -4.93 10.09 -13.08
C THR A 94 -6.39 10.50 -12.90
N ALA A 95 -6.71 11.80 -12.90
CA ALA A 95 -8.10 12.23 -13.04
C ALA A 95 -8.64 11.58 -14.33
N PRO A 96 -9.75 10.84 -14.28
CA PRO A 96 -10.27 10.21 -15.48
C PRO A 96 -10.60 11.34 -16.44
N ARG A 97 -9.89 11.41 -17.57
CA ARG A 97 -10.56 11.85 -18.80
C ARG A 97 -11.83 11.01 -18.82
N GLN A 98 -13.00 11.64 -18.75
CA GLN A 98 -14.23 10.95 -19.15
C GLN A 98 -13.90 10.21 -20.44
N PRO A 99 -14.11 8.89 -20.54
CA PRO A 99 -13.98 8.22 -21.82
C PRO A 99 -15.16 8.71 -22.65
N MET A 100 -14.99 9.83 -23.34
CA MET A 100 -15.82 10.17 -24.48
C MET A 100 -15.44 9.15 -25.55
N GLY A 101 -16.18 8.03 -25.55
CA GLY A 101 -16.11 6.95 -26.54
C GLY A 101 -14.74 6.28 -26.69
N ALA A 102 -14.46 5.25 -25.88
CA ALA A 102 -13.44 4.25 -26.23
C ALA A 102 -13.87 2.88 -25.67
N PRO A 103 -13.54 1.77 -26.36
CA PRO A 103 -14.25 0.49 -26.25
C PRO A 103 -14.13 -0.14 -24.87
N GLN A 104 -15.11 -0.99 -24.54
CA GLN A 104 -15.14 -1.87 -23.37
C GLN A 104 -13.76 -2.50 -23.11
N PRO A 105 -13.37 -2.70 -21.83
CA PRO A 105 -12.09 -3.29 -21.49
C PRO A 105 -12.00 -4.66 -22.15
N MET A 106 -11.10 -4.79 -23.12
CA MET A 106 -10.69 -6.08 -23.64
C MET A 106 -10.16 -6.87 -22.44
N GLY A 107 -10.82 -7.99 -22.15
CA GLY A 107 -10.63 -8.76 -20.93
C GLY A 107 -9.16 -9.05 -20.66
N ALA A 108 -8.82 -9.13 -19.37
CA ALA A 108 -7.55 -9.67 -18.91
C ALA A 108 -7.17 -10.91 -19.74
N PRO A 109 -5.90 -11.11 -20.11
CA PRO A 109 -5.48 -12.40 -20.64
C PRO A 109 -5.93 -13.45 -19.63
N GLN A 110 -6.88 -14.29 -20.02
CA GLN A 110 -7.25 -15.44 -19.22
C GLN A 110 -5.94 -16.21 -18.95
N PRO A 111 -5.69 -16.67 -17.71
CA PRO A 111 -4.59 -17.58 -17.47
C PRO A 111 -4.77 -18.73 -18.44
N MET A 112 -3.82 -18.91 -19.35
CA MET A 112 -3.83 -20.02 -20.28
C MET A 112 -3.87 -21.28 -19.41
N ALA A 113 -5.00 -21.98 -19.41
CA ALA A 113 -5.17 -23.20 -18.65
C ALA A 113 -4.03 -24.14 -19.07
N ALA A 114 -3.29 -24.65 -18.09
CA ALA A 114 -2.25 -25.64 -18.35
C ALA A 114 -2.84 -26.75 -19.24
N PRO A 115 -2.13 -27.21 -20.28
CA PRO A 115 -2.63 -28.28 -21.13
C PRO A 115 -3.02 -29.46 -20.25
N GLN A 116 -4.29 -29.87 -20.35
CA GLN A 116 -4.76 -31.08 -19.69
C GLN A 116 -3.90 -32.25 -20.15
N PRO A 117 -3.49 -33.16 -19.26
CA PRO A 117 -2.86 -34.40 -19.69
C PRO A 117 -3.82 -35.11 -20.64
N VAL A 118 -3.38 -35.38 -21.87
CA VAL A 118 -4.11 -36.27 -22.77
C VAL A 118 -4.26 -37.59 -22.02
N GLY A 119 -5.50 -37.92 -21.65
CA GLY A 119 -5.82 -39.17 -20.97
C GLY A 119 -5.30 -40.34 -21.80
N ALA A 120 -4.65 -41.29 -21.12
CA ALA A 120 -4.17 -42.52 -21.74
C ALA A 120 -5.29 -43.18 -22.57
N PRO A 121 -4.97 -43.83 -23.71
CA PRO A 121 -5.96 -44.52 -24.50
C PRO A 121 -6.74 -45.52 -23.63
N GLN A 122 -8.06 -45.43 -23.67
CA GLN A 122 -8.93 -46.42 -23.04
C GLN A 122 -8.64 -47.80 -23.68
N PRO A 123 -8.49 -48.88 -22.88
CA PRO A 123 -8.37 -50.21 -23.43
C PRO A 123 -9.65 -50.53 -24.21
N MET A 124 -9.49 -50.85 -25.50
CA MET A 124 -10.57 -51.36 -26.33
C MET A 124 -11.11 -52.63 -25.66
N GLY A 125 -12.39 -52.61 -25.28
CA GLY A 125 -13.05 -53.67 -24.53
C GLY A 125 -12.89 -55.03 -25.23
N ALA A 126 -12.60 -56.06 -24.44
CA ALA A 126 -12.48 -57.43 -24.92
C ALA A 126 -13.79 -57.86 -25.63
N PRO A 127 -13.71 -58.61 -26.75
CA PRO A 127 -14.90 -59.12 -27.41
C PRO A 127 -15.71 -60.01 -26.45
N GLN A 128 -17.01 -59.75 -26.36
CA GLN A 128 -17.95 -60.56 -25.58
C GLN A 128 -17.97 -62.00 -26.12
N PRO A 129 -17.90 -63.04 -25.28
CA PRO A 129 -18.09 -64.40 -25.71
C PRO A 129 -19.52 -64.59 -26.26
N MET A 130 -19.59 -65.10 -27.48
CA MET A 130 -20.83 -65.49 -28.15
C MET A 130 -21.58 -66.52 -27.28
N ALA A 131 -22.82 -66.22 -26.92
CA ALA A 131 -23.64 -67.11 -26.12
C ALA A 131 -23.83 -68.45 -26.84
N ALA A 132 -23.55 -69.56 -26.13
CA ALA A 132 -23.75 -70.90 -26.64
C ALA A 132 -25.23 -71.15 -26.98
N PRO A 133 -25.53 -71.89 -28.07
CA PRO A 133 -26.89 -72.16 -28.49
C PRO A 133 -27.68 -72.94 -27.43
N GLN A 134 -28.89 -72.47 -27.15
CA GLN A 134 -29.86 -73.12 -26.28
C GLN A 134 -30.18 -74.52 -26.83
N SER A 135 -29.96 -75.54 -26.01
CA SER A 135 -30.39 -76.90 -26.29
C SER A 135 -31.91 -76.96 -26.26
N GLU A 136 -32.46 -77.28 -27.43
CA GLU A 136 -33.85 -77.56 -27.73
C GLU A 136 -34.44 -78.64 -26.81
N SER A 137 -35.71 -78.45 -26.47
CA SER A 137 -36.57 -79.24 -25.59
C SER A 137 -36.63 -80.74 -25.93
N ALA A 138 -36.53 -81.60 -24.91
CA ALA A 138 -36.96 -83.00 -24.97
C ALA A 138 -38.30 -83.19 -24.24
N PRO A 139 -39.29 -83.90 -24.81
CA PRO A 139 -40.65 -83.99 -24.27
C PRO A 139 -40.85 -85.18 -23.33
N GLY A 140 -41.62 -84.95 -22.26
CA GLY A 140 -42.58 -85.89 -21.67
C GLY A 140 -42.08 -87.11 -20.87
N ARG A 141 -42.56 -87.25 -19.63
CA ARG A 141 -43.30 -88.46 -19.20
C ARG A 141 -43.96 -88.29 -17.83
N ASN A 142 -45.22 -88.72 -17.78
CA ASN A 142 -46.04 -88.99 -16.59
C ASN A 142 -45.35 -89.97 -15.64
N TYR A 143 -45.59 -89.84 -14.33
CA TYR A 143 -46.24 -90.82 -13.45
C TYR A 143 -46.68 -90.13 -12.16
#